data_AF-A0A2L2TF96-F1
#
_entry.id   AF-A0A2L2TF96-F1
#
_cell.length_a   1.000
_cell.length_b   1.000
_cell.length_c   1.000
_cell.angle_alpha   90.00
_cell.angle_beta   90.00
_cell.angle_gamma   90.00
#
_symmetry.space_group_name_H-M   'P 1'
#
loop_
_entity.id
_entity.type
_entity.pdbx_description
1 polymer ?
#
loop_
_entity_poly.entity_id
_entity_poly.type
_entity_poly.pdbx_seq_one_letter_code
_entity_poly.pdbx_strand_id
1 'polypeptide(L)'
;MESETNREFLEEDLSETEQIKDLEVKDRIPLPFIHEDYATNGTDVSGSVYTDSEDEFDQDNGQYSLKRPAEDDLIPRQFKRQKGVLNTDYLDLLNGDIEDAAQRVCFTHDDEETALYPTQIGLTYWSLPEKKLFFEAIARLGLTDLKGVASRIGTKSEIEVNHYLDVLRRARLLRQREVRRPAIEFSEIPAAVELSQQCCHALDEAADAISVRQERKEELREEGKWGQCWEITPKIAHRLDKGESINGSQDPQFKGLFNLHTWLRLSERVFMNSSIPSENWQHINDRPPSMWATTFEDFHSLAVSITKRLIQTTLFISMSRIRAKRELHPHTRDIVRAQDVQAAIASLGMKSDSRQFWSKCARRLRLEVQEEPPSKDEEGEGEPLSYEEIEDLLSQTDEDVKPIIKTEFDDDVELSEPEALSSDFEDPPFLSDEEDAAVNREANEVLQFSAADFPETYRKKEVLKNRITTERRQEKYAEERDQYANWQAENEMWDLLQKKPPIELPKVPEPGPLQRSTMDVEGIFPIGRDWRTKIKYRSEWEQL
;
A
#
# COMPACT_ATOMS: atom_id res chain seq x y z
N MET A 1 38.27 -16.58 -34.94
CA MET A 1 39.64 -17.09 -34.79
C MET A 1 39.72 -17.72 -33.42
N GLU A 2 39.88 -19.04 -33.43
CA GLU A 2 40.53 -19.90 -32.41
C GLU A 2 40.07 -19.73 -30.94
N SER A 3 39.63 -20.74 -30.21
CA SER A 3 39.58 -22.19 -30.44
C SER A 3 38.78 -22.83 -29.31
N GLU A 4 37.91 -23.78 -29.68
CA GLU A 4 37.28 -24.74 -28.78
C GLU A 4 38.35 -25.61 -28.10
N THR A 5 38.23 -25.82 -26.78
CA THR A 5 38.85 -26.98 -26.12
C THR A 5 37.89 -27.55 -25.09
N ASN A 6 37.23 -28.63 -25.51
CA ASN A 6 36.67 -29.66 -24.64
C ASN A 6 37.78 -30.22 -23.74
N ARG A 7 37.50 -30.35 -22.44
CA ARG A 7 38.24 -31.28 -21.58
C ARG A 7 37.30 -31.93 -20.58
N GLU A 8 37.17 -33.24 -20.75
CA GLU A 8 36.42 -34.17 -19.91
C GLU A 8 36.90 -34.17 -18.46
N PHE A 9 35.97 -34.33 -17.53
CA PHE A 9 36.22 -34.59 -16.11
C PHE A 9 36.57 -36.06 -15.91
N LEU A 10 37.73 -36.33 -15.30
CA LEU A 10 38.07 -37.61 -14.70
C LEU A 10 37.80 -37.51 -13.19
N GLU A 11 36.96 -38.41 -12.71
CA GLU A 11 36.80 -38.75 -11.29
C GLU A 11 38.13 -39.31 -10.75
N GLU A 12 38.59 -38.80 -9.62
CA GLU A 12 39.46 -39.56 -8.73
C GLU A 12 39.25 -39.10 -7.28
N ASP A 13 38.61 -39.99 -6.52
CA ASP A 13 38.52 -40.00 -5.07
C ASP A 13 39.93 -39.99 -4.45
N LEU A 14 40.21 -39.02 -3.59
CA LEU A 14 41.16 -39.21 -2.48
C LEU A 14 40.67 -38.48 -1.24
N SER A 15 40.09 -39.29 -0.37
CA SER A 15 40.00 -39.09 1.07
C SER A 15 41.37 -38.80 1.68
N GLU A 16 41.50 -37.76 2.50
CA GLU A 16 42.26 -37.86 3.75
C GLU A 16 41.90 -36.73 4.71
N THR A 17 41.50 -37.17 5.89
CA THR A 17 41.13 -36.42 7.08
C THR A 17 42.36 -35.85 7.76
N GLU A 18 42.37 -34.59 8.18
CA GLU A 18 43.13 -34.19 9.36
C GLU A 18 42.50 -33.01 10.10
N GLN A 19 42.60 -33.13 11.42
CA GLN A 19 41.83 -32.48 12.46
C GLN A 19 42.42 -31.10 12.82
N ILE A 20 41.58 -30.07 12.94
CA ILE A 20 41.88 -28.91 13.78
C ILE A 20 40.68 -28.65 14.71
N LYS A 21 41.00 -28.68 16.00
CA LYS A 21 40.13 -28.51 17.16
C LYS A 21 39.85 -27.04 17.48
N ASP A 22 38.68 -26.83 18.06
CA ASP A 22 38.30 -25.87 19.09
C ASP A 22 38.42 -24.36 18.79
N LEU A 23 37.30 -23.78 18.33
CA LEU A 23 36.90 -22.42 18.72
C LEU A 23 35.39 -22.38 18.97
N GLU A 24 35.02 -22.34 20.26
CA GLU A 24 33.66 -22.12 20.75
C GLU A 24 33.17 -20.71 20.34
N VAL A 25 32.14 -20.66 19.49
CA VAL A 25 31.32 -19.46 19.28
C VAL A 25 29.94 -19.76 19.86
N LYS A 26 29.55 -18.99 20.87
CA LYS A 26 28.24 -19.07 21.52
C LYS A 26 27.17 -18.55 20.57
N ASP A 27 26.47 -19.46 19.92
CA ASP A 27 25.23 -19.16 19.22
C ASP A 27 24.10 -18.86 20.21
N ARG A 28 23.56 -17.66 20.13
CA ARG A 28 22.27 -17.30 20.72
C ARG A 28 21.18 -17.69 19.71
N ILE A 29 20.61 -18.87 19.93
CA ILE A 29 19.37 -19.31 19.28
C ILE A 29 18.19 -18.55 19.92
N PRO A 30 17.30 -17.89 19.16
CA PRO A 30 15.96 -17.55 19.62
C PRO A 30 15.09 -18.81 19.62
N LEU A 31 14.43 -19.09 20.75
CA LEU A 31 13.58 -20.25 20.96
C LEU A 31 12.40 -20.29 19.97
N PRO A 32 11.96 -21.49 19.53
CA PRO A 32 10.78 -21.64 18.68
C PRO A 32 9.48 -21.41 19.47
N PHE A 33 8.52 -20.77 18.81
CA PHE A 33 7.15 -20.65 19.27
C PHE A 33 6.51 -22.03 19.45
N ILE A 34 5.81 -22.20 20.56
CA ILE A 34 5.10 -23.42 20.92
C ILE A 34 3.87 -23.54 20.02
N HIS A 35 3.85 -24.57 19.17
CA HIS A 35 2.64 -25.12 18.57
C HIS A 35 1.81 -25.78 19.67
N GLU A 36 0.57 -25.32 19.88
CA GLU A 36 -0.44 -26.13 20.56
C GLU A 36 -1.33 -26.79 19.50
N ASP A 37 -1.29 -28.12 19.51
CA ASP A 37 -2.00 -29.00 18.60
C ASP A 37 -3.53 -28.87 18.76
N TYR A 38 -4.22 -28.66 17.63
CA TYR A 38 -5.66 -28.84 17.53
C TYR A 38 -5.99 -30.34 17.60
N ALA A 39 -6.51 -30.78 18.74
CA ALA A 39 -7.18 -32.06 18.85
C ALA A 39 -8.63 -31.94 18.34
N THR A 40 -8.89 -32.54 17.19
CA THR A 40 -10.20 -32.83 16.65
C THR A 40 -10.92 -33.87 17.52
N ASN A 41 -11.99 -33.49 18.20
CA ASN A 41 -12.97 -34.43 18.71
C ASN A 41 -14.35 -34.01 18.21
N GLY A 42 -14.78 -34.69 17.15
CA GLY A 42 -16.16 -34.68 16.70
C GLY A 42 -17.05 -35.43 17.69
N THR A 43 -18.18 -34.85 18.02
CA THR A 43 -19.35 -35.62 18.44
C THR A 43 -20.60 -34.86 18.06
N ASP A 44 -21.26 -35.34 17.01
CA ASP A 44 -22.63 -35.02 16.66
C ASP A 44 -23.56 -35.34 17.83
N VAL A 45 -24.31 -34.35 18.32
CA VAL A 45 -25.64 -34.59 18.90
C VAL A 45 -26.58 -33.46 18.50
N SER A 46 -27.45 -33.81 17.55
CA SER A 46 -28.70 -33.12 17.20
C SER A 46 -29.64 -33.03 18.42
N GLY A 47 -30.28 -31.88 18.62
CA GLY A 47 -31.26 -31.70 19.69
C GLY A 47 -31.91 -30.33 19.71
N SER A 48 -32.93 -30.13 18.86
CA SER A 48 -33.93 -29.08 19.06
C SER A 48 -34.73 -29.36 20.35
N VAL A 49 -35.17 -28.32 21.06
CA VAL A 49 -36.53 -28.16 21.65
C VAL A 49 -36.55 -26.90 22.52
N TYR A 50 -37.56 -26.06 22.28
CA TYR A 50 -38.00 -24.93 23.11
C TYR A 50 -38.51 -25.40 24.48
N THR A 51 -38.36 -24.59 25.54
CA THR A 51 -39.50 -24.22 26.39
C THR A 51 -39.18 -23.00 27.25
N ASP A 52 -40.07 -22.04 27.11
CA ASP A 52 -40.41 -20.92 27.97
C ASP A 52 -40.73 -21.39 29.40
N SER A 53 -40.31 -20.62 30.40
CA SER A 53 -40.91 -20.65 31.73
C SER A 53 -40.73 -19.28 32.39
N GLU A 54 -41.80 -18.50 32.32
CA GLU A 54 -42.07 -17.35 33.19
C GLU A 54 -42.24 -17.84 34.63
N ASP A 55 -41.67 -17.11 35.60
CA ASP A 55 -42.25 -16.94 36.94
C ASP A 55 -41.80 -15.57 37.50
N GLU A 56 -42.79 -14.69 37.42
CA GLU A 56 -43.16 -13.44 38.06
C GLU A 56 -42.64 -13.05 39.48
N PHE A 57 -42.64 -11.72 39.68
CA PHE A 57 -42.59 -10.87 40.90
C PHE A 57 -41.24 -10.50 41.54
N ASP A 58 -40.78 -9.27 41.26
CA ASP A 58 -40.79 -8.20 42.29
C ASP A 58 -40.90 -6.80 41.64
N GLN A 59 -41.85 -6.02 42.18
CA GLN A 59 -42.20 -4.66 41.78
C GLN A 59 -41.31 -3.63 42.51
N ASP A 60 -40.67 -2.68 41.80
CA ASP A 60 -40.93 -1.24 41.98
C ASP A 60 -40.16 -0.34 40.97
N ASN A 61 -40.96 0.40 40.18
CA ASN A 61 -40.78 1.72 39.56
C ASN A 61 -39.48 2.18 38.85
N GLY A 62 -39.64 2.51 37.55
CA GLY A 62 -39.02 3.72 36.96
C GLY A 62 -38.56 3.67 35.49
N GLN A 63 -39.48 3.87 34.54
CA GLN A 63 -39.24 4.31 33.16
C GLN A 63 -38.39 3.41 32.24
N TYR A 64 -38.99 2.33 31.75
CA TYR A 64 -38.54 1.70 30.51
C TYR A 64 -39.12 2.44 29.31
N SER A 65 -38.25 3.04 28.49
CA SER A 65 -38.59 3.50 27.16
C SER A 65 -39.06 2.31 26.32
N LEU A 66 -40.32 2.37 25.91
CA LEU A 66 -40.93 1.41 24.99
C LEU A 66 -40.08 1.32 23.72
N LYS A 67 -39.42 0.18 23.52
CA LYS A 67 -38.82 -0.21 22.24
C LYS A 67 -39.93 -0.25 21.21
N ARG A 68 -39.92 0.68 20.25
CA ARG A 68 -40.64 0.50 18.99
C ARG A 68 -39.91 -0.58 18.19
N PRO A 69 -40.61 -1.52 17.54
CA PRO A 69 -39.98 -2.46 16.62
C PRO A 69 -39.45 -1.69 15.42
N ALA A 70 -38.20 -1.98 15.04
CA ALA A 70 -37.50 -1.35 13.93
C ALA A 70 -38.07 -1.82 12.59
N GLU A 71 -38.71 -0.90 11.85
CA GLU A 71 -38.88 -1.04 10.39
C GLU A 71 -37.60 -0.64 9.64
N ASP A 72 -36.65 0.03 10.30
CA ASP A 72 -35.36 0.48 9.72
C ASP A 72 -34.26 -0.59 9.69
N ASP A 73 -34.47 -1.76 10.30
CA ASP A 73 -33.47 -2.86 10.31
C ASP A 73 -33.51 -3.72 9.02
N LEU A 74 -34.40 -3.41 8.08
CA LEU A 74 -34.56 -4.17 6.82
C LEU A 74 -33.58 -3.77 5.73
N ILE A 75 -32.87 -2.64 5.87
CA ILE A 75 -31.85 -2.21 4.92
C ILE A 75 -30.48 -2.39 5.60
N PRO A 76 -29.63 -3.31 5.10
CA PRO A 76 -28.25 -3.39 5.55
C PRO A 76 -27.61 -2.01 5.43
N ARG A 77 -27.13 -1.44 6.55
CA ARG A 77 -26.38 -0.19 6.51
C ARG A 77 -25.15 -0.42 5.65
N GLN A 78 -25.02 0.36 4.59
CA GLN A 78 -24.03 0.15 3.54
C GLN A 78 -22.59 0.08 4.06
N PHE A 79 -22.30 0.75 5.18
CA PHE A 79 -20.95 0.83 5.76
C PHE A 79 -20.73 -0.05 6.98
N LYS A 80 -21.75 -0.79 7.44
CA LYS A 80 -21.58 -1.70 8.58
C LYS A 80 -21.07 -3.05 8.07
N ARG A 81 -19.90 -3.45 8.56
CA ARG A 81 -19.29 -4.74 8.24
C ARG A 81 -20.27 -5.88 8.46
N GLN A 82 -20.40 -6.74 7.46
CA GLN A 82 -21.40 -7.80 7.48
C GLN A 82 -20.88 -9.04 8.22
N LYS A 83 -21.78 -9.70 8.95
CA LYS A 83 -21.46 -10.98 9.60
C LYS A 83 -21.60 -12.09 8.57
N GLY A 84 -20.47 -12.64 8.13
CA GLY A 84 -20.43 -13.76 7.18
C GLY A 84 -19.92 -15.09 7.76
N VAL A 85 -19.94 -16.12 6.92
CA VAL A 85 -19.30 -17.42 7.19
C VAL A 85 -17.78 -17.26 7.10
N LEU A 86 -17.03 -17.94 7.97
CA LEU A 86 -15.57 -17.91 7.90
C LEU A 86 -15.13 -18.73 6.70
N ASN A 87 -14.35 -18.12 5.83
CA ASN A 87 -13.60 -18.83 4.81
C ASN A 87 -12.15 -19.00 5.29
N THR A 88 -11.71 -20.25 5.45
CA THR A 88 -10.35 -20.59 5.88
C THR A 88 -9.33 -20.38 4.77
N ASP A 89 -9.70 -20.68 3.53
CA ASP A 89 -8.82 -20.61 2.37
C ASP A 89 -8.49 -19.15 2.04
N TYR A 90 -9.48 -18.26 2.18
CA TYR A 90 -9.26 -16.80 2.11
C TYR A 90 -8.41 -16.28 3.28
N LEU A 91 -8.53 -16.86 4.47
CA LEU A 91 -7.68 -16.50 5.61
C LEU A 91 -6.22 -16.93 5.39
N ASP A 92 -5.99 -18.07 4.76
CA ASP A 92 -4.65 -18.54 4.40
C ASP A 92 -4.02 -17.66 3.32
N LEU A 93 -4.79 -17.26 2.30
CA LEU A 93 -4.37 -16.26 1.31
C LEU A 93 -3.96 -14.94 1.98
N LEU A 94 -4.82 -14.41 2.85
CA LEU A 94 -4.55 -13.17 3.57
C LEU A 94 -3.31 -13.26 4.45
N ASN A 95 -3.08 -14.39 5.13
CA ASN A 95 -1.88 -14.59 5.94
C ASN A 95 -0.62 -14.63 5.07
N GLY A 96 -0.67 -15.27 3.90
CA GLY A 96 0.42 -15.24 2.92
C GLY A 96 0.78 -13.81 2.52
N ASP A 97 -0.22 -12.99 2.16
CA ASP A 97 -0.01 -11.58 1.82
C ASP A 97 0.55 -10.75 2.98
N ILE A 98 0.11 -11.03 4.22
CA ILE A 98 0.64 -10.38 5.43
C ILE A 98 2.11 -10.73 5.63
N GLU A 99 2.49 -12.00 5.43
CA GLU A 99 3.87 -12.47 5.54
C GLU A 99 4.75 -11.84 4.46
N ASP A 100 4.29 -11.82 3.21
CA ASP A 100 4.96 -11.17 2.08
C ASP A 100 5.16 -9.66 2.33
N ALA A 101 4.11 -8.99 2.82
CA ALA A 101 4.18 -7.58 3.18
C ALA A 101 5.15 -7.32 4.35
N ALA A 102 5.16 -8.18 5.37
CA ALA A 102 6.07 -8.09 6.50
C ALA A 102 7.53 -8.31 6.10
N GLN A 103 7.77 -9.27 5.20
CA GLN A 103 9.09 -9.55 4.63
C GLN A 103 9.51 -8.53 3.58
N ARG A 104 8.55 -7.73 3.06
CA ARG A 104 8.72 -6.81 1.92
C ARG A 104 9.22 -7.52 0.67
N VAL A 105 8.77 -8.75 0.49
CA VAL A 105 9.12 -9.64 -0.61
C VAL A 105 7.83 -10.29 -1.10
N CYS A 106 7.63 -10.41 -2.40
CA CYS A 106 6.54 -11.25 -2.93
C CYS A 106 7.15 -12.23 -3.91
N PHE A 107 7.26 -13.47 -3.46
CA PHE A 107 7.66 -14.57 -4.33
C PHE A 107 6.38 -15.19 -4.86
N THR A 108 6.12 -15.01 -6.16
CA THR A 108 5.10 -15.80 -6.85
C THR A 108 5.42 -17.27 -6.62
N HIS A 109 4.45 -18.04 -6.13
CA HIS A 109 4.58 -19.48 -5.88
C HIS A 109 4.66 -20.31 -7.16
N ASP A 110 4.72 -19.65 -8.32
CA ASP A 110 4.90 -20.32 -9.59
C ASP A 110 6.30 -20.96 -9.65
N ASP A 111 6.30 -22.27 -9.43
CA ASP A 111 7.42 -23.20 -9.63
C ASP A 111 7.96 -23.20 -11.08
N GLU A 112 7.39 -22.39 -11.98
CA GLU A 112 7.93 -22.08 -13.31
C GLU A 112 8.96 -20.93 -13.28
N GLU A 113 9.57 -20.66 -12.12
CA GLU A 113 10.73 -19.78 -12.04
C GLU A 113 11.76 -20.19 -13.09
N THR A 114 12.01 -19.28 -14.03
CA THR A 114 13.11 -19.39 -14.97
C THR A 114 14.36 -19.70 -14.17
N ALA A 115 14.90 -20.91 -14.28
CA ALA A 115 15.95 -21.42 -13.39
C ALA A 115 17.09 -20.40 -13.29
N LEU A 116 17.07 -19.58 -12.24
CA LEU A 116 18.15 -18.67 -11.97
C LEU A 116 19.30 -19.56 -11.51
N TYR A 117 20.52 -19.22 -11.93
CA TYR A 117 21.73 -19.89 -11.48
C TYR A 117 22.59 -18.89 -10.71
N PRO A 118 23.36 -19.31 -9.69
CA PRO A 118 24.35 -18.43 -9.10
C PRO A 118 25.34 -17.97 -10.18
N THR A 119 25.73 -16.70 -10.16
CA THR A 119 26.72 -16.19 -11.12
C THR A 119 27.76 -15.35 -10.43
N GLN A 120 29.00 -15.46 -10.91
CA GLN A 120 30.05 -14.54 -10.56
C GLN A 120 30.15 -13.45 -11.62
N ILE A 121 30.02 -12.19 -11.20
CA ILE A 121 30.22 -11.03 -12.05
C ILE A 121 31.46 -10.29 -11.56
N GLY A 122 32.56 -10.40 -12.31
CA GLY A 122 33.86 -9.88 -11.91
C GLY A 122 34.33 -10.54 -10.61
N LEU A 123 34.48 -9.73 -9.55
CA LEU A 123 34.87 -10.20 -8.22
C LEU A 123 33.68 -10.47 -7.30
N THR A 124 32.45 -10.20 -7.75
CA THR A 124 31.23 -10.29 -6.94
C THR A 124 30.48 -11.58 -7.23
N TYR A 125 30.17 -12.34 -6.18
CA TYR A 125 29.35 -13.54 -6.29
C TYR A 125 27.89 -13.21 -6.00
N TRP A 126 27.00 -13.62 -6.91
CA TRP A 126 25.56 -13.48 -6.79
C TRP A 126 24.94 -14.85 -6.60
N SER A 127 24.46 -15.10 -5.39
CA SER A 127 23.70 -16.30 -5.04
C SER A 127 22.27 -16.24 -5.61
N LEU A 128 21.58 -17.38 -5.62
CA LEU A 128 20.18 -17.48 -6.03
C LEU A 128 19.24 -16.54 -5.25
N PRO A 129 19.21 -16.56 -3.91
CA PRO A 129 18.31 -15.70 -3.16
C PRO A 129 18.60 -14.21 -3.40
N GLU A 130 19.88 -13.82 -3.50
CA GLU A 130 20.25 -12.43 -3.79
C GLU A 130 19.76 -11.97 -5.16
N LYS A 131 19.75 -12.85 -6.16
CA LYS A 131 19.22 -12.53 -7.48
C LYS A 131 17.71 -12.39 -7.48
N LYS A 132 17.00 -13.29 -6.79
CA LYS A 132 15.55 -13.19 -6.65
C LYS A 132 15.16 -11.85 -6.02
N LEU A 133 15.79 -11.52 -4.89
CA LEU A 133 15.60 -10.23 -4.21
C LEU A 133 15.98 -9.03 -5.10
N PHE A 134 17.03 -9.15 -5.91
CA PHE A 134 17.44 -8.09 -6.84
C PHE A 134 16.38 -7.83 -7.92
N PHE A 135 15.87 -8.87 -8.58
CA PHE A 135 14.85 -8.70 -9.62
C PHE A 135 13.51 -8.22 -9.05
N GLU A 136 13.12 -8.74 -7.88
CA GLU A 136 11.91 -8.34 -7.18
C GLU A 136 12.01 -6.89 -6.65
N ALA A 137 13.16 -6.47 -6.13
CA ALA A 137 13.42 -5.09 -5.74
C ALA A 137 13.34 -4.13 -6.94
N ILE A 138 13.89 -4.52 -8.10
CA ILE A 138 13.81 -3.71 -9.33
C ILE A 138 12.37 -3.58 -9.83
N ALA A 139 11.58 -4.66 -9.77
CA ALA A 139 10.19 -4.62 -10.18
C ALA A 139 9.37 -3.62 -9.34
N ARG A 140 9.69 -3.47 -8.05
CA ARG A 140 8.95 -2.61 -7.10
C ARG A 140 9.47 -1.17 -7.00
N LEU A 141 10.79 -0.97 -6.96
CA LEU A 141 11.42 0.35 -6.77
C LEU A 141 11.81 1.01 -8.10
N GLY A 142 11.85 0.23 -9.19
CA GLY A 142 12.39 0.68 -10.46
C GLY A 142 13.92 0.58 -10.52
N LEU A 143 14.46 0.94 -11.69
CA LEU A 143 15.90 0.79 -12.01
C LEU A 143 16.78 1.92 -11.44
N THR A 144 16.18 3.00 -10.93
CA THR A 144 16.87 4.25 -10.54
C THR A 144 17.21 4.30 -9.06
N ASP A 145 16.39 3.68 -8.21
CA ASP A 145 16.59 3.65 -6.75
C ASP A 145 17.64 2.60 -6.36
N LEU A 146 18.90 2.86 -6.69
CA LEU A 146 20.03 1.97 -6.37
C LEU A 146 20.18 1.75 -4.87
N LYS A 147 19.90 2.79 -4.08
CA LYS A 147 20.02 2.76 -2.62
C LYS A 147 18.94 1.86 -2.01
N GLY A 148 17.70 2.00 -2.45
CA GLY A 148 16.60 1.15 -2.03
C GLY A 148 16.80 -0.30 -2.45
N VAL A 149 17.25 -0.55 -3.69
CA VAL A 149 17.57 -1.91 -4.16
C VAL A 149 18.70 -2.54 -3.34
N ALA A 150 19.80 -1.82 -3.11
CA ALA A 150 20.90 -2.29 -2.26
C ALA A 150 20.44 -2.56 -0.81
N SER A 151 19.60 -1.68 -0.25
CA SER A 151 19.04 -1.84 1.10
C SER A 151 18.12 -3.06 1.21
N ARG A 152 17.41 -3.45 0.15
CA ARG A 152 16.54 -4.64 0.15
C ARG A 152 17.34 -5.94 0.06
N ILE A 153 18.41 -5.96 -0.73
CA ILE A 153 19.30 -7.12 -0.82
C ILE A 153 20.10 -7.29 0.48
N GLY A 154 20.54 -6.18 1.08
CA GLY A 154 21.25 -6.14 2.37
C GLY A 154 22.71 -6.62 2.32
N THR A 155 23.07 -7.48 1.36
CA THR A 155 24.41 -8.07 1.22
C THR A 155 25.27 -7.41 0.14
N LYS A 156 24.68 -6.59 -0.73
CA LYS A 156 25.34 -5.96 -1.87
C LYS A 156 25.32 -4.44 -1.75
N SER A 157 26.41 -3.81 -2.15
CA SER A 157 26.55 -2.35 -2.18
C SER A 157 25.92 -1.74 -3.45
N GLU A 158 25.64 -0.44 -3.41
CA GLU A 158 25.08 0.32 -4.54
C GLU A 158 25.89 0.16 -5.83
N ILE A 159 27.22 0.06 -5.69
CA ILE A 159 28.14 -0.11 -6.83
C ILE A 159 28.01 -1.50 -7.45
N GLU A 160 27.85 -2.54 -6.64
CA GLU A 160 27.70 -3.93 -7.12
C GLU A 160 26.34 -4.13 -7.80
N VAL A 161 25.28 -3.52 -7.24
CA VAL A 161 23.94 -3.47 -7.83
C VAL A 161 24.00 -2.77 -9.20
N ASN A 162 24.61 -1.59 -9.27
CA ASN A 162 24.76 -0.87 -10.53
C ASN A 162 25.62 -1.65 -11.54
N HIS A 163 26.67 -2.33 -11.08
CA HIS A 163 27.48 -3.18 -11.93
C HIS A 163 26.67 -4.33 -12.56
N TYR A 164 25.80 -4.98 -11.78
CA TYR A 164 24.91 -6.02 -12.28
C TYR A 164 23.93 -5.48 -13.32
N LEU A 165 23.31 -4.32 -13.05
CA LEU A 165 22.43 -3.63 -14.00
C LEU A 165 23.14 -3.31 -15.31
N ASP A 166 24.39 -2.85 -15.26
CA ASP A 166 25.17 -2.55 -16.45
C ASP A 166 25.56 -3.81 -17.24
N VAL A 167 25.71 -4.97 -16.59
CA VAL A 167 25.87 -6.25 -17.28
C VAL A 167 24.59 -6.62 -18.02
N LEU A 168 23.42 -6.50 -17.38
CA LEU A 168 22.13 -6.79 -18.01
C LEU A 168 21.86 -5.87 -19.22
N ARG A 169 22.13 -4.56 -19.09
CA ARG A 169 22.00 -3.59 -20.19
C ARG A 169 22.90 -3.96 -21.36
N ARG A 170 24.17 -4.31 -21.11
CA ARG A 170 25.10 -4.74 -22.17
C ARG A 170 24.64 -6.04 -22.84
N ALA A 171 24.18 -7.01 -22.07
CA ALA A 171 23.65 -8.26 -22.60
C ALA A 171 22.42 -8.03 -23.50
N ARG A 172 21.51 -7.13 -23.10
CA ARG A 172 20.35 -6.72 -23.90
C ARG A 172 20.78 -6.08 -25.22
N LEU A 173 21.72 -5.14 -25.20
CA LEU A 173 22.24 -4.48 -26.41
C LEU A 173 22.92 -5.46 -27.38
N LEU A 174 23.71 -6.40 -26.86
CA LEU A 174 24.35 -7.44 -27.67
C LEU A 174 23.31 -8.33 -28.35
N ARG A 175 22.30 -8.80 -27.61
CA ARG A 175 21.21 -9.61 -28.15
C ARG A 175 20.44 -8.87 -29.25
N GLN A 176 20.14 -7.58 -29.06
CA GLN A 176 19.47 -6.78 -30.08
C GLN A 176 20.28 -6.70 -31.37
N ARG A 177 21.62 -6.58 -31.27
CA ARG A 177 22.50 -6.54 -32.44
C ARG A 177 22.56 -7.88 -33.19
N GLU A 178 22.60 -8.98 -32.45
CA GLU A 178 22.84 -10.32 -33.02
C GLU A 178 21.56 -11.01 -33.49
N VAL A 179 20.50 -10.96 -32.70
CA VAL A 179 19.27 -11.74 -32.93
C VAL A 179 18.21 -10.90 -33.67
N ARG A 180 18.32 -9.56 -33.68
CA ARG A 180 17.33 -8.61 -34.24
C ARG A 180 15.88 -8.89 -33.81
N ARG A 181 15.69 -9.58 -32.68
CA ARG A 181 14.39 -9.92 -32.09
C ARG A 181 14.34 -9.42 -30.65
N PRO A 182 13.17 -8.99 -30.15
CA PRO A 182 13.01 -8.70 -28.74
C PRO A 182 13.26 -9.96 -27.90
N ALA A 183 13.69 -9.77 -26.65
CA ALA A 183 13.98 -10.88 -25.74
C ALA A 183 12.70 -11.50 -25.16
N ILE A 184 11.64 -10.69 -25.07
CA ILE A 184 10.32 -11.01 -24.53
C ILE A 184 9.32 -10.32 -25.46
N GLU A 185 8.26 -11.01 -25.84
CA GLU A 185 7.15 -10.43 -26.61
C GLU A 185 6.01 -9.99 -25.71
N PHE A 186 5.11 -9.14 -26.20
CA PHE A 186 3.99 -8.62 -25.42
C PHE A 186 3.14 -9.74 -24.79
N SER A 187 2.87 -10.82 -25.53
CA SER A 187 2.13 -11.98 -25.01
C SER A 187 2.88 -12.86 -24.00
N GLU A 188 4.17 -12.59 -23.77
CA GLU A 188 5.01 -13.28 -22.79
C GLU A 188 5.19 -12.46 -21.49
N ILE A 189 4.74 -11.21 -21.50
CA ILE A 189 4.61 -10.42 -20.28
C ILE A 189 3.48 -11.05 -19.45
N PRO A 190 3.64 -11.21 -18.12
CA PRO A 190 2.58 -11.74 -17.28
C PRO A 190 1.27 -10.97 -17.49
N ALA A 191 0.18 -11.72 -17.65
CA ALA A 191 -1.13 -11.16 -17.92
C ALA A 191 -1.57 -10.21 -16.81
N ALA A 192 -2.18 -9.09 -17.20
CA ALA A 192 -2.81 -8.18 -16.26
C ALA A 192 -4.15 -8.77 -15.81
N VAL A 193 -4.15 -9.46 -14.66
CA VAL A 193 -5.34 -10.13 -14.15
C VAL A 193 -6.35 -9.11 -13.61
N GLU A 194 -7.56 -9.09 -14.18
CA GLU A 194 -8.70 -8.31 -13.71
C GLU A 194 -9.80 -9.23 -13.16
N LEU A 195 -10.31 -8.89 -11.97
CA LEU A 195 -11.43 -9.60 -11.35
C LEU A 195 -12.75 -8.88 -11.59
N SER A 196 -13.83 -9.62 -11.79
CA SER A 196 -15.15 -9.02 -11.92
C SER A 196 -15.59 -8.32 -10.62
N GLN A 197 -16.43 -7.29 -10.77
CA GLN A 197 -17.00 -6.57 -9.62
C GLN A 197 -17.77 -7.50 -8.66
N GLN A 198 -18.38 -8.57 -9.19
CA GLN A 198 -19.10 -9.55 -8.38
C GLN A 198 -18.15 -10.38 -7.52
N CYS A 199 -17.00 -10.77 -8.08
CA CYS A 199 -15.93 -11.46 -7.36
C CYS A 199 -15.36 -10.57 -6.26
N CYS A 200 -15.07 -9.30 -6.58
CA CYS A 200 -14.60 -8.30 -5.60
C CYS A 200 -15.58 -8.15 -4.42
N HIS A 201 -16.89 -8.06 -4.68
CA HIS A 201 -17.88 -8.01 -3.61
C HIS A 201 -17.91 -9.27 -2.74
N ALA A 202 -17.70 -10.44 -3.33
CA ALA A 202 -17.63 -11.68 -2.57
C ALA A 202 -16.35 -11.77 -1.71
N LEU A 203 -15.24 -11.21 -2.19
CA LEU A 203 -14.00 -11.03 -1.40
C LEU A 203 -14.21 -10.06 -0.25
N ASP A 204 -14.86 -8.92 -0.50
CA ASP A 204 -15.20 -7.94 0.55
C ASP A 204 -16.06 -8.58 1.65
N GLU A 205 -17.04 -9.42 1.28
CA GLU A 205 -17.87 -10.14 2.24
C GLU A 205 -17.05 -11.15 3.09
N ALA A 206 -16.09 -11.84 2.47
CA ALA A 206 -15.19 -12.74 3.17
C ALA A 206 -14.25 -11.97 4.13
N ALA A 207 -13.73 -10.83 3.68
CA ALA A 207 -12.92 -9.92 4.49
C ALA A 207 -13.70 -9.37 5.70
N ASP A 208 -14.94 -8.92 5.48
CA ASP A 208 -15.85 -8.48 6.54
C ASP A 208 -16.08 -9.59 7.57
N ALA A 209 -16.30 -10.82 7.12
CA ALA A 209 -16.53 -11.97 7.98
C ALA A 209 -15.32 -12.29 8.89
N ILE A 210 -14.10 -12.14 8.38
CA ILE A 210 -12.87 -12.27 9.19
C ILE A 210 -12.75 -11.08 10.15
N SER A 211 -12.95 -9.86 9.65
CA SER A 211 -12.77 -8.64 10.42
C SER A 211 -13.70 -8.60 11.65
N VAL A 212 -14.97 -8.96 11.49
CA VAL A 212 -15.93 -9.02 12.62
C VAL A 212 -15.54 -10.07 13.67
N ARG A 213 -14.92 -11.18 13.26
CA ARG A 213 -14.42 -12.20 14.20
C ARG A 213 -13.18 -11.72 14.94
N GLN A 214 -12.28 -11.03 14.24
CA GLN A 214 -11.12 -10.40 14.85
C GLN A 214 -11.54 -9.36 15.88
N GLU A 215 -12.45 -8.46 15.52
CA GLU A 215 -13.03 -7.47 16.44
C GLU A 215 -13.58 -8.14 17.70
N ARG A 216 -14.40 -9.19 17.57
CA ARG A 216 -14.94 -9.94 18.74
C ARG A 216 -13.82 -10.53 19.61
N LYS A 217 -12.77 -11.07 19.01
CA LYS A 217 -11.65 -11.65 19.77
C LYS A 217 -10.87 -10.56 20.52
N GLU A 218 -10.74 -9.38 19.92
CA GLU A 218 -10.15 -8.20 20.55
C GLU A 218 -11.04 -7.68 21.70
N GLU A 219 -12.36 -7.59 21.50
CA GLU A 219 -13.34 -7.25 22.54
C GLU A 219 -13.23 -8.19 23.75
N LEU A 220 -13.19 -9.50 23.54
CA LEU A 220 -13.04 -10.48 24.64
C LEU A 220 -11.70 -10.34 25.37
N ARG A 221 -10.62 -10.00 24.66
CA ARG A 221 -9.31 -9.76 25.26
C ARG A 221 -9.34 -8.50 26.13
N GLU A 222 -9.97 -7.44 25.63
CA GLU A 222 -10.15 -6.17 26.34
C GLU A 222 -11.04 -6.33 27.56
N GLU A 223 -12.16 -7.03 27.43
CA GLU A 223 -13.07 -7.38 28.53
C GLU A 223 -12.34 -8.19 29.60
N GLY A 224 -11.49 -9.15 29.20
CA GLY A 224 -10.66 -9.92 30.12
C GLY A 224 -9.65 -9.06 30.88
N LYS A 225 -9.07 -8.02 30.27
CA LYS A 225 -8.07 -7.13 30.88
C LYS A 225 -8.71 -6.09 31.80
N TRP A 226 -9.80 -5.47 31.38
CA TRP A 226 -10.38 -4.29 32.02
C TRP A 226 -11.72 -4.55 32.73
N GLY A 227 -12.31 -5.73 32.58
CA GLY A 227 -13.63 -6.03 33.11
C GLY A 227 -14.67 -5.05 32.54
N GLN A 228 -15.58 -4.57 33.37
CA GLN A 228 -16.73 -3.74 32.94
C GLN A 228 -16.35 -2.37 32.34
N CYS A 229 -15.11 -1.91 32.50
CA CYS A 229 -14.64 -0.64 31.95
C CYS A 229 -13.86 -0.78 30.64
N TRP A 230 -13.91 -1.95 29.98
CA TRP A 230 -13.20 -2.19 28.71
C TRP A 230 -13.62 -1.23 27.59
N GLU A 231 -14.93 -0.98 27.44
CA GLU A 231 -15.50 0.00 26.51
C GLU A 231 -15.91 1.28 27.25
N ILE A 232 -15.23 2.39 27.01
CA ILE A 232 -15.54 3.68 27.61
C ILE A 232 -16.59 4.38 26.76
N THR A 233 -17.85 4.12 27.11
CA THR A 233 -19.02 4.83 26.58
C THR A 233 -19.18 6.19 27.26
N PRO A 234 -19.95 7.14 26.68
CA PRO A 234 -20.19 8.45 27.29
C PRO A 234 -20.71 8.38 28.74
N LYS A 235 -21.53 7.36 29.05
CA LYS A 235 -22.03 7.11 30.41
C LYS A 235 -20.92 6.70 31.38
N ILE A 236 -20.04 5.81 30.94
CA ILE A 236 -18.88 5.35 31.72
C ILE A 236 -17.89 6.51 31.90
N ALA A 237 -17.57 7.24 30.82
CA ALA A 237 -16.71 8.41 30.86
C ALA A 237 -17.17 9.44 31.91
N HIS A 238 -18.46 9.79 31.93
CA HIS A 238 -19.01 10.70 32.94
C HIS A 238 -18.85 10.21 34.39
N ARG A 239 -18.96 8.90 34.63
CA ARG A 239 -18.79 8.32 35.96
C ARG A 239 -17.32 8.35 36.38
N LEU A 240 -16.42 8.01 35.46
CA LEU A 240 -14.98 8.05 35.71
C LEU A 240 -14.46 9.48 35.93
N ASP A 241 -14.96 10.46 35.16
CA ASP A 241 -14.63 11.89 35.34
C ASP A 241 -15.10 12.43 36.71
N LYS A 242 -16.18 11.85 37.28
CA LYS A 242 -16.64 12.15 38.65
C LYS A 242 -15.83 11.46 39.75
N GLY A 243 -14.85 10.64 39.38
CA GLY A 243 -14.03 9.87 40.31
C GLY A 243 -14.72 8.62 40.86
N GLU A 244 -15.80 8.15 40.23
CA GLU A 244 -16.44 6.89 40.63
C GLU A 244 -15.59 5.68 40.19
N SER A 245 -15.42 4.73 41.11
CA SER A 245 -14.86 3.42 40.77
C SER A 245 -15.95 2.52 40.18
N ILE A 246 -15.60 1.80 39.12
CA ILE A 246 -16.49 0.81 38.50
C ILE A 246 -16.22 -0.54 39.17
N ASN A 247 -17.29 -1.18 39.62
CA ASN A 247 -17.21 -2.45 40.33
C ASN A 247 -16.62 -3.54 39.42
N GLY A 248 -15.60 -4.25 39.89
CA GLY A 248 -14.97 -5.36 39.15
C GLY A 248 -13.91 -4.95 38.12
N SER A 249 -13.52 -3.68 38.08
CA SER A 249 -12.45 -3.17 37.19
C SER A 249 -11.26 -2.64 38.00
N GLN A 250 -10.05 -2.76 37.45
CA GLN A 250 -8.87 -2.06 37.98
C GLN A 250 -9.10 -0.55 37.88
N ASP A 251 -8.51 0.22 38.80
CA ASP A 251 -8.63 1.68 38.77
C ASP A 251 -7.69 2.25 37.67
N PRO A 252 -8.21 2.81 36.56
CA PRO A 252 -7.37 3.23 35.46
C PRO A 252 -6.55 4.47 35.80
N GLN A 253 -5.25 4.40 35.52
CA GLN A 253 -4.29 5.48 35.81
C GLN A 253 -4.59 6.79 35.05
N PHE A 254 -5.26 6.68 33.90
CA PHE A 254 -5.58 7.82 33.04
C PHE A 254 -6.69 8.74 33.58
N LYS A 255 -7.44 8.32 34.60
CA LYS A 255 -8.55 9.09 35.22
C LYS A 255 -8.16 10.50 35.69
N GLY A 256 -6.92 10.68 36.11
CA GLY A 256 -6.44 11.95 36.65
C GLY A 256 -5.91 12.93 35.60
N LEU A 257 -5.62 12.45 34.39
CA LEU A 257 -4.93 13.24 33.37
C LEU A 257 -5.87 13.75 32.28
N PHE A 258 -6.86 12.94 31.87
CA PHE A 258 -7.74 13.26 30.75
C PHE A 258 -9.18 13.46 31.20
N ASN A 259 -9.87 14.40 30.53
CA ASN A 259 -11.32 14.54 30.63
C ASN A 259 -11.97 13.65 29.56
N LEU A 260 -12.42 12.46 29.97
CA LEU A 260 -12.85 11.41 29.05
C LEU A 260 -14.08 11.81 28.26
N HIS A 261 -15.03 12.52 28.90
CA HIS A 261 -16.22 13.02 28.23
C HIS A 261 -15.88 14.00 27.09
N THR A 262 -14.92 14.91 27.29
CA THR A 262 -14.52 15.87 26.25
C THR A 262 -13.87 15.16 25.06
N TRP A 263 -13.08 14.11 25.32
CA TRP A 263 -12.49 13.31 24.25
C TRP A 263 -13.55 12.61 23.39
N LEU A 264 -14.54 11.98 24.02
CA LEU A 264 -15.65 11.36 23.28
C LEU A 264 -16.50 12.39 22.54
N ARG A 265 -16.67 13.59 23.09
CA ARG A 265 -17.36 14.67 22.39
C ARG A 265 -16.58 15.17 21.17
N LEU A 266 -15.25 15.17 21.23
CA LEU A 266 -14.42 15.49 20.07
C LEU A 266 -14.49 14.40 19.01
N SER A 267 -14.51 13.12 19.39
CA SER A 267 -14.70 12.06 18.39
C SER A 267 -16.07 12.14 17.73
N GLU A 268 -17.13 12.36 18.51
CA GLU A 268 -18.51 12.50 18.01
C GLU A 268 -18.71 13.69 17.09
N ARG A 269 -18.14 14.86 17.41
CA ARG A 269 -18.45 16.11 16.68
C ARG A 269 -17.41 16.52 15.65
N VAL A 270 -16.17 16.06 15.79
CA VAL A 270 -15.03 16.54 15.00
C VAL A 270 -14.39 15.39 14.24
N PHE A 271 -13.92 14.32 14.92
CA PHE A 271 -13.11 13.31 14.22
C PHE A 271 -13.91 12.31 13.39
N MET A 272 -15.14 11.96 13.81
CA MET A 272 -15.96 10.97 13.13
C MET A 272 -17.23 11.57 12.50
N ASN A 273 -17.24 12.88 12.23
CA ASN A 273 -18.41 13.61 11.73
C ASN A 273 -18.15 14.26 10.36
N SER A 274 -17.52 13.51 9.46
CA SER A 274 -17.24 13.94 8.09
C SER A 274 -18.54 14.14 7.30
N SER A 275 -18.50 15.00 6.28
CA SER A 275 -19.55 15.08 5.25
C SER A 275 -19.64 13.81 4.40
N ILE A 276 -18.58 13.01 4.37
CA ILE A 276 -18.57 11.73 3.65
C ILE A 276 -19.27 10.65 4.49
N PRO A 277 -20.28 9.96 3.95
CA PRO A 277 -21.02 8.93 4.69
C PRO A 277 -20.16 7.81 5.28
N SER A 278 -19.10 7.38 4.58
CA SER A 278 -18.20 6.32 5.05
C SER A 278 -17.32 6.72 6.25
N GLU A 279 -17.10 8.01 6.47
CA GLU A 279 -16.26 8.55 7.56
C GLU A 279 -17.10 9.14 8.69
N ASN A 280 -18.43 9.05 8.58
CA ASN A 280 -19.36 9.58 9.55
C ASN A 280 -19.94 8.46 10.42
N TRP A 281 -19.77 8.57 11.74
CA TRP A 281 -20.20 7.55 12.68
C TRP A 281 -21.69 7.24 12.61
N GLN A 282 -22.53 8.23 12.28
CA GLN A 282 -24.00 8.07 12.21
C GLN A 282 -24.43 7.08 11.12
N HIS A 283 -23.70 7.06 10.00
CA HIS A 283 -23.97 6.16 8.89
C HIS A 283 -23.41 4.74 9.11
N ILE A 284 -22.43 4.59 10.01
CA ILE A 284 -21.78 3.29 10.31
C ILE A 284 -22.54 2.55 11.41
N ASN A 285 -22.87 3.22 12.52
CA ASN A 285 -23.46 2.56 13.70
C ASN A 285 -24.39 3.49 14.50
N ASP A 286 -25.37 2.91 15.19
CA ASP A 286 -26.33 3.66 16.04
C ASP A 286 -25.78 4.06 17.40
N ARG A 287 -24.61 3.52 17.76
CA ARG A 287 -23.98 3.80 19.04
C ARG A 287 -23.09 5.04 18.87
N PRO A 288 -23.16 5.99 19.83
CA PRO A 288 -22.22 7.10 19.82
C PRO A 288 -20.79 6.56 19.94
N PRO A 289 -19.79 7.28 19.43
CA PRO A 289 -18.40 6.87 19.52
C PRO A 289 -17.99 6.52 20.96
N SER A 290 -17.36 5.35 21.10
CA SER A 290 -16.74 4.87 22.32
C SER A 290 -15.25 4.65 22.04
N MET A 291 -14.45 4.55 23.10
CA MET A 291 -13.04 4.22 23.00
C MET A 291 -12.70 3.10 23.98
N TRP A 292 -11.72 2.28 23.64
CA TRP A 292 -11.27 1.22 24.55
C TRP A 292 -10.40 1.78 25.68
N ALA A 293 -10.42 1.11 26.83
CA ALA A 293 -9.61 1.48 27.98
C ALA A 293 -8.10 1.37 27.70
N THR A 294 -7.66 0.38 26.92
CA THR A 294 -6.27 0.30 26.43
C THR A 294 -5.86 1.54 25.67
N THR A 295 -6.72 2.07 24.80
CA THR A 295 -6.43 3.29 24.05
C THR A 295 -6.13 4.48 24.97
N PHE A 296 -6.88 4.64 26.07
CA PHE A 296 -6.59 5.68 27.06
C PHE A 296 -5.34 5.38 27.90
N GLU A 297 -5.04 4.11 28.17
CA GLU A 297 -3.76 3.70 28.78
C GLU A 297 -2.56 4.07 27.89
N ASP A 298 -2.68 3.85 26.59
CA ASP A 298 -1.65 4.20 25.61
C ASP A 298 -1.46 5.71 25.50
N PHE A 299 -2.57 6.48 25.45
CA PHE A 299 -2.49 7.94 25.46
C PHE A 299 -1.86 8.47 26.75
N HIS A 300 -2.17 7.88 27.90
CA HIS A 300 -1.56 8.26 29.17
C HIS A 300 -0.06 7.97 29.16
N SER A 301 0.32 6.77 28.71
CA SER A 301 1.72 6.36 28.59
C SER A 301 2.51 7.27 27.65
N LEU A 302 1.92 7.64 26.52
CA LEU A 302 2.49 8.58 25.56
C LEU A 302 2.64 9.98 26.15
N ALA A 303 1.61 10.51 26.81
CA ALA A 303 1.65 11.81 27.46
C ALA A 303 2.73 11.88 28.54
N VAL A 304 2.84 10.85 29.40
CA VAL A 304 3.88 10.75 30.43
C VAL A 304 5.27 10.64 29.80
N SER A 305 5.45 9.83 28.75
CA SER A 305 6.72 9.66 28.07
C SER A 305 7.22 10.96 27.42
N ILE A 306 6.34 11.66 26.70
CA ILE A 306 6.66 12.93 26.04
C ILE A 306 6.95 14.01 27.07
N THR A 307 6.11 14.17 28.09
CA THR A 307 6.32 15.18 29.15
C THR A 307 7.60 14.91 29.92
N LYS A 308 7.91 13.65 30.25
CA LYS A 308 9.17 13.28 30.90
C LYS A 308 10.37 13.62 30.03
N ARG A 309 10.33 13.30 28.74
CA ARG A 309 11.41 13.64 27.79
C ARG A 309 11.61 15.16 27.69
N LEU A 310 10.52 15.92 27.59
CA LEU A 310 10.57 17.37 27.55
C LEU A 310 11.18 17.94 28.84
N ILE A 311 10.67 17.54 30.02
CA ILE A 311 11.19 17.98 31.31
C ILE A 311 12.68 17.64 31.45
N GLN A 312 13.10 16.43 31.08
CA GLN A 312 14.51 16.04 31.17
C GLN A 312 15.42 16.89 30.27
N THR A 313 15.01 17.15 29.03
CA THR A 313 15.77 18.00 28.10
C THR A 313 15.81 19.45 28.59
N THR A 314 14.71 19.99 29.10
CA THR A 314 14.67 21.35 29.67
C THR A 314 15.58 21.48 30.89
N LEU A 315 15.59 20.49 31.78
CA LEU A 315 16.50 20.44 32.91
C LEU A 315 17.96 20.35 32.44
N PHE A 316 18.25 19.53 31.44
CA PHE A 316 19.61 19.43 30.90
C PHE A 316 20.12 20.77 30.32
N ILE A 317 19.30 21.43 29.47
CA ILE A 317 19.65 22.70 28.85
C ILE A 317 19.79 23.82 29.90
N SER A 318 18.84 23.90 30.84
CA SER A 318 18.91 24.90 31.92
C SER A 318 20.10 24.68 32.84
N MET A 319 20.41 23.44 33.23
CA MET A 319 21.61 23.11 34.00
C MET A 319 22.90 23.46 33.26
N SER A 320 22.97 23.15 31.96
CA SER A 320 24.12 23.49 31.12
C SER A 320 24.34 25.02 31.10
N ARG A 321 23.28 25.80 30.87
CA ARG A 321 23.32 27.27 30.92
C ARG A 321 23.73 27.79 32.30
N ILE A 322 23.18 27.24 33.39
CA ILE A 322 23.51 27.66 34.76
C ILE A 322 24.99 27.41 35.05
N ARG A 323 25.52 26.24 34.70
CA ARG A 323 26.94 25.91 34.88
C ARG A 323 27.84 26.89 34.13
N ALA A 324 27.59 27.11 32.84
CA ALA A 324 28.36 28.06 32.04
C ALA A 324 28.28 29.50 32.57
N LYS A 325 27.11 29.95 33.05
CA LYS A 325 26.97 31.29 33.66
C LYS A 325 27.63 31.39 35.03
N ARG A 326 27.69 30.30 35.79
CA ARG A 326 28.30 30.29 37.13
C ARG A 326 29.82 30.45 37.09
N GLU A 327 30.46 29.98 36.01
CA GLU A 327 31.89 30.21 35.76
C GLU A 327 32.23 31.71 35.66
N LEU A 328 31.34 32.51 35.06
CA LEU A 328 31.52 33.96 34.93
C LEU A 328 30.91 34.74 36.12
N HIS A 329 29.81 34.24 36.68
CA HIS A 329 29.04 34.88 37.74
C HIS A 329 28.66 33.87 38.83
N PRO A 330 29.45 33.77 39.91
CA PRO A 330 29.27 32.74 40.97
C PRO A 330 27.89 32.75 41.65
N HIS A 331 27.20 33.89 41.65
CA HIS A 331 25.90 34.11 42.29
C HIS A 331 24.69 33.88 41.34
N THR A 332 24.90 33.15 40.25
CA THR A 332 23.80 32.79 39.33
C THR A 332 22.76 31.91 40.05
N ARG A 333 21.47 32.25 39.91
CA ARG A 333 20.35 31.50 40.51
C ARG A 333 19.95 30.29 39.67
N ASP A 334 19.55 29.22 40.36
CA ASP A 334 19.11 27.96 39.77
C ASP A 334 17.63 28.04 39.36
N ILE A 335 17.36 28.72 38.22
CA ILE A 335 16.00 28.95 37.70
C ILE A 335 15.95 28.48 36.25
N VAL A 336 14.91 27.72 35.90
CA VAL A 336 14.58 27.35 34.51
C VAL A 336 13.88 28.52 33.84
N ARG A 337 14.34 28.90 32.64
CA ARG A 337 13.76 30.02 31.86
C ARG A 337 12.90 29.50 30.71
N ALA A 338 11.95 30.29 30.24
CA ALA A 338 11.15 29.97 29.05
C ALA A 338 12.01 29.69 27.80
N GLN A 339 13.14 30.39 27.66
CA GLN A 339 14.11 30.14 26.59
C GLN A 339 14.75 28.74 26.68
N ASP A 340 14.97 28.22 27.91
CA ASP A 340 15.49 26.86 28.10
C ASP A 340 14.44 25.83 27.63
N VAL A 341 13.14 26.15 27.77
CA VAL A 341 12.02 25.32 27.29
C VAL A 341 11.91 25.37 25.76
N GLN A 342 11.96 26.56 25.17
CA GLN A 342 11.93 26.72 23.70
C GLN A 342 13.11 26.01 23.03
N ALA A 343 14.31 26.10 23.61
CA ALA A 343 15.48 25.38 23.11
C ALA A 343 15.31 23.85 23.22
N ALA A 344 14.65 23.35 24.28
CA ALA A 344 14.35 21.93 24.40
C ALA A 344 13.35 21.44 23.36
N ILE A 345 12.30 22.23 23.09
CA ILE A 345 11.29 21.94 22.05
C ILE A 345 11.99 21.86 20.68
N ALA A 346 12.83 22.84 20.36
CA ALA A 346 13.60 22.86 19.12
C ALA A 346 14.58 21.68 19.02
N SER A 347 15.28 21.34 20.11
CA SER A 347 16.21 20.21 20.16
C SER A 347 15.51 18.85 20.01
N LEU A 348 14.24 18.73 20.44
CA LEU A 348 13.43 17.52 20.28
C LEU A 348 12.69 17.47 18.94
N GLY A 349 12.83 18.50 18.09
CA GLY A 349 12.12 18.59 16.81
C GLY A 349 10.60 18.69 16.97
N MET A 350 10.11 19.14 18.13
CA MET A 350 8.67 19.27 18.40
C MET A 350 8.13 20.57 17.82
N LYS A 351 6.89 20.56 17.33
CA LYS A 351 6.20 21.78 16.87
C LYS A 351 5.84 22.64 18.08
N SER A 352 6.09 23.95 17.97
CA SER A 352 5.82 24.90 19.06
C SER A 352 4.34 25.19 19.28
N ASP A 353 3.51 25.06 18.23
CA ASP A 353 2.09 25.39 18.29
C ASP A 353 1.23 24.36 17.53
N SER A 354 0.01 24.16 18.04
CA SER A 354 -1.03 23.31 17.48
C SER A 354 -2.12 24.11 16.74
N ARG A 355 -2.08 25.45 16.76
CA ARG A 355 -3.07 26.29 16.06
C ARG A 355 -3.22 25.95 14.59
N GLN A 356 -2.11 25.83 13.86
CA GLN A 356 -2.14 25.43 12.44
C GLN A 356 -2.74 24.03 12.21
N PHE A 357 -2.60 23.14 13.19
CA PHE A 357 -3.21 21.81 13.13
C PHE A 357 -4.72 21.88 13.27
N TRP A 358 -5.23 22.78 14.12
CA TRP A 358 -6.66 22.97 14.38
C TRP A 358 -7.35 23.90 13.37
N SER A 359 -6.67 24.90 12.81
CA SER A 359 -7.26 25.77 11.79
C SER A 359 -7.63 24.99 10.53
N LYS A 360 -6.76 24.08 10.10
CA LYS A 360 -7.00 23.17 8.96
C LYS A 360 -7.87 21.96 9.30
N CYS A 361 -8.47 21.91 10.50
CA CYS A 361 -9.21 20.74 10.97
C CYS A 361 -10.46 20.48 10.10
N ALA A 362 -11.23 21.54 9.79
CA ALA A 362 -12.42 21.44 8.98
C ALA A 362 -12.12 20.86 7.59
N ARG A 363 -11.09 21.37 6.90
CA ARG A 363 -10.67 20.84 5.60
C ARG A 363 -10.11 19.43 5.70
N ARG A 364 -9.26 19.15 6.70
CA ARG A 364 -8.62 17.82 6.87
C ARG A 364 -9.63 16.72 7.14
N LEU A 365 -10.69 17.01 7.90
CA LEU A 365 -11.74 16.08 8.29
C LEU A 365 -13.04 16.25 7.48
N ARG A 366 -13.02 17.13 6.46
CA ARG A 366 -14.15 17.46 5.58
C ARG A 366 -15.45 17.75 6.34
N LEU A 367 -15.34 18.58 7.37
CA LEU A 367 -16.46 18.97 8.21
C LEU A 367 -17.30 20.05 7.55
N GLU A 368 -18.61 19.88 7.62
CA GLU A 368 -19.57 20.94 7.33
C GLU A 368 -19.76 21.77 8.60
N VAL A 369 -19.27 23.02 8.56
CA VAL A 369 -19.35 23.95 9.70
C VAL A 369 -20.35 25.04 9.36
N GLN A 370 -21.32 25.23 10.25
CA GLN A 370 -22.29 26.31 10.19
C GLN A 370 -21.95 27.36 11.25
N GLU A 371 -22.26 28.63 10.96
CA GLU A 371 -21.97 29.77 11.84
C GLU A 371 -22.79 29.73 13.13
N GLU A 372 -24.06 29.31 13.05
CA GLU A 372 -24.93 29.06 14.18
C GLU A 372 -25.39 27.59 14.19
N PRO A 373 -25.51 26.96 15.38
CA PRO A 373 -26.07 25.61 15.46
C PRO A 373 -27.53 25.67 14.98
N PRO A 374 -27.96 24.78 14.07
CA PRO A 374 -29.32 24.80 13.56
C PRO A 374 -30.30 24.59 14.72
N SER A 375 -31.38 25.37 14.74
CA SER A 375 -32.50 25.08 15.63
C SER A 375 -33.13 23.74 15.19
N LYS A 376 -33.77 23.00 16.11
CA LYS A 376 -34.38 21.68 15.79
C LYS A 376 -35.42 21.75 14.65
N ASP A 377 -35.91 22.94 14.34
CA ASP A 377 -36.90 23.19 13.30
C ASP A 377 -36.25 23.62 11.95
N GLU A 378 -34.92 23.84 11.92
CA GLU A 378 -34.12 24.33 10.76
C GLU A 378 -32.91 23.41 10.48
N GLU A 379 -32.98 22.13 10.85
CA GLU A 379 -31.95 21.13 10.51
C GLU A 379 -31.86 20.97 8.98
N GLY A 380 -30.87 21.66 8.37
CA GLY A 380 -30.56 21.57 6.94
C GLY A 380 -30.68 22.88 6.14
N GLU A 381 -31.08 24.00 6.74
CA GLU A 381 -31.27 25.27 6.02
C GLU A 381 -30.08 26.26 6.08
N GLY A 382 -29.05 25.95 6.86
CA GLY A 382 -27.83 26.77 6.93
C GLY A 382 -26.82 26.45 5.83
N GLU A 383 -26.47 27.42 4.99
CA GLU A 383 -25.36 27.26 4.03
C GLU A 383 -24.04 27.00 4.78
N PRO A 384 -23.30 25.92 4.45
CA PRO A 384 -22.04 25.62 5.09
C PRO A 384 -20.99 26.68 4.72
N LEU A 385 -20.20 27.12 5.70
CA LEU A 385 -19.10 28.04 5.47
C LEU A 385 -18.04 27.39 4.57
N SER A 386 -17.42 28.18 3.69
CA SER A 386 -16.34 27.65 2.85
C SER A 386 -15.10 27.32 3.70
N TYR A 387 -14.31 26.34 3.26
CA TYR A 387 -13.09 25.97 3.99
C TYR A 387 -12.07 27.11 4.07
N GLU A 388 -12.03 28.01 3.09
CA GLU A 388 -11.14 29.18 3.11
C GLU A 388 -11.60 30.18 4.18
N GLU A 389 -12.90 30.48 4.26
CA GLU A 389 -13.46 31.35 5.31
C GLU A 389 -13.26 30.74 6.71
N ILE A 390 -13.45 29.44 6.88
CA ILE A 390 -13.23 28.76 8.17
C ILE A 390 -11.75 28.80 8.56
N GLU A 391 -10.85 28.49 7.62
CA GLU A 391 -9.41 28.54 7.88
C GLU A 391 -8.96 29.96 8.19
N ASP A 392 -9.48 30.98 7.50
CA ASP A 392 -9.20 32.39 7.77
C ASP A 392 -9.74 32.83 9.13
N LEU A 393 -10.99 32.49 9.48
CA LEU A 393 -11.58 32.79 10.79
C LEU A 393 -10.81 32.12 11.94
N LEU A 394 -10.32 30.89 11.74
CA LEU A 394 -9.53 30.16 12.74
C LEU A 394 -8.04 30.51 12.71
N SER A 395 -7.54 31.11 11.63
CA SER A 395 -6.13 31.49 11.44
C SER A 395 -5.85 32.98 11.63
N GLN A 396 -6.86 33.83 11.70
CA GLN A 396 -6.76 35.27 11.95
C GLN A 396 -6.24 35.56 13.37
N THR A 397 -4.96 35.28 13.54
CA THR A 397 -4.00 35.94 14.39
C THR A 397 -2.66 35.84 13.63
N ASP A 398 -2.36 36.91 12.87
CA ASP A 398 -1.14 37.23 12.10
C ASP A 398 -1.11 36.94 10.58
N GLU A 399 -1.45 38.01 9.84
CA GLU A 399 -0.93 38.58 8.57
C GLU A 399 -0.63 37.67 7.35
N ASP A 400 -1.46 37.91 6.34
CA ASP A 400 -1.42 37.66 4.90
C ASP A 400 -0.04 37.53 4.19
N VAL A 401 0.12 36.48 3.37
CA VAL A 401 0.79 36.58 2.04
C VAL A 401 0.22 35.53 1.06
N LYS A 402 -0.32 35.97 -0.09
CA LYS A 402 -0.61 35.14 -1.28
C LYS A 402 0.57 35.16 -2.27
N PRO A 403 0.90 34.05 -2.98
CA PRO A 403 1.68 34.12 -4.21
C PRO A 403 0.85 33.79 -5.47
N ILE A 404 1.14 34.51 -6.55
CA ILE A 404 0.56 34.35 -7.90
C ILE A 404 1.54 33.55 -8.79
N ILE A 405 0.97 32.65 -9.59
CA ILE A 405 1.61 31.73 -10.56
C ILE A 405 1.74 32.43 -11.93
N LYS A 406 2.82 32.18 -12.71
CA LYS A 406 2.78 31.56 -14.07
C LYS A 406 4.06 31.71 -14.92
N THR A 407 4.24 30.61 -15.66
CA THR A 407 5.14 30.16 -16.71
C THR A 407 4.97 30.90 -18.03
N GLU A 408 6.03 30.95 -18.86
CA GLU A 408 5.95 31.02 -20.33
C GLU A 408 7.07 30.19 -20.99
N PHE A 409 6.69 29.52 -22.09
CA PHE A 409 7.47 28.72 -23.05
C PHE A 409 7.81 29.58 -24.29
N ASP A 410 8.86 29.23 -25.05
CA ASP A 410 8.81 29.30 -26.53
C ASP A 410 9.92 28.45 -27.21
N ASP A 411 9.60 27.96 -28.42
CA ASP A 411 10.34 27.05 -29.33
C ASP A 411 11.32 27.78 -30.30
N ASP A 412 12.21 27.02 -31.00
CA ASP A 412 12.35 26.93 -32.48
C ASP A 412 13.75 26.51 -33.10
N VAL A 413 13.71 25.48 -34.00
CA VAL A 413 14.48 25.09 -35.25
C VAL A 413 16.05 25.00 -35.35
N GLU A 414 16.79 24.24 -36.20
CA GLU A 414 16.62 23.36 -37.42
C GLU A 414 17.93 22.54 -37.81
N LEU A 415 17.80 21.37 -38.50
CA LEU A 415 18.65 20.59 -39.51
C LEU A 415 20.17 20.25 -39.32
N SER A 416 20.78 19.09 -39.67
CA SER A 416 20.75 18.24 -40.92
C SER A 416 21.59 16.89 -40.86
N GLU A 417 21.38 16.01 -41.88
CA GLU A 417 21.80 14.61 -42.33
C GLU A 417 23.29 14.07 -42.21
N PRO A 418 23.71 12.81 -42.61
CA PRO A 418 23.13 11.76 -43.54
C PRO A 418 23.33 10.20 -43.30
N GLU A 419 22.67 9.38 -44.17
CA GLU A 419 22.97 8.03 -44.81
C GLU A 419 23.33 6.72 -44.00
N ALA A 420 23.07 5.43 -44.36
CA ALA A 420 22.33 4.66 -45.40
C ALA A 420 22.24 3.10 -45.11
N LEU A 421 21.12 2.46 -45.55
CA LEU A 421 20.84 1.10 -46.16
C LEU A 421 20.82 -0.34 -45.50
N SER A 422 19.84 -1.12 -46.03
CA SER A 422 19.61 -2.60 -46.24
C SER A 422 18.49 -3.26 -45.38
N SER A 423 17.27 -3.58 -45.87
CA SER A 423 16.70 -4.50 -46.90
C SER A 423 16.51 -5.95 -46.46
N ASP A 424 15.25 -6.37 -46.27
CA ASP A 424 14.69 -7.68 -46.65
C ASP A 424 13.14 -7.61 -46.65
N PHE A 425 12.51 -8.22 -47.65
CA PHE A 425 11.06 -8.17 -47.98
C PHE A 425 10.43 -9.56 -47.79
N GLU A 426 9.26 -9.62 -47.15
CA GLU A 426 8.26 -10.69 -47.32
C GLU A 426 6.85 -10.09 -47.47
N ASP A 427 6.00 -10.78 -48.23
CA ASP A 427 4.71 -10.29 -48.77
C ASP A 427 3.54 -10.25 -47.74
N PRO A 428 2.61 -9.29 -47.85
CA PRO A 428 1.52 -9.09 -46.89
C PRO A 428 0.32 -10.06 -47.04
N PRO A 429 -0.32 -10.48 -45.93
CA PRO A 429 -1.57 -11.24 -45.94
C PRO A 429 -2.84 -10.36 -46.00
N PHE A 430 -3.97 -10.98 -46.38
CA PHE A 430 -5.29 -10.36 -46.55
C PHE A 430 -5.91 -9.90 -45.23
N LEU A 431 -6.35 -8.63 -45.16
CA LEU A 431 -7.01 -7.97 -44.02
C LEU A 431 -8.47 -7.63 -44.38
N SER A 432 -9.31 -7.38 -43.37
CA SER A 432 -10.68 -6.88 -43.58
C SER A 432 -10.67 -5.38 -43.92
N ASP A 433 -11.65 -4.90 -44.70
CA ASP A 433 -11.72 -3.49 -45.16
C ASP A 433 -11.69 -2.47 -44.00
N GLU A 434 -12.22 -2.84 -42.83
CA GLU A 434 -12.23 -2.00 -41.62
C GLU A 434 -10.86 -1.98 -40.90
N GLU A 435 -10.19 -3.13 -40.84
CA GLU A 435 -8.85 -3.25 -40.27
C GLU A 435 -7.83 -2.50 -41.14
N ASP A 436 -7.95 -2.59 -42.46
CA ASP A 436 -7.15 -1.83 -43.41
C ASP A 436 -7.32 -0.32 -43.22
N ALA A 437 -8.55 0.16 -43.02
CA ALA A 437 -8.81 1.57 -42.76
C ALA A 437 -8.16 2.05 -41.44
N ALA A 438 -8.17 1.22 -40.41
CA ALA A 438 -7.54 1.53 -39.12
C ALA A 438 -6.00 1.55 -39.21
N VAL A 439 -5.40 0.54 -39.84
CA VAL A 439 -3.96 0.47 -40.12
C VAL A 439 -3.50 1.67 -40.96
N ASN A 440 -4.29 2.07 -41.95
CA ASN A 440 -4.02 3.25 -42.77
C ASN A 440 -4.03 4.55 -41.96
N ARG A 441 -4.95 4.67 -41.00
CA ARG A 441 -5.05 5.84 -40.12
C ARG A 441 -3.84 5.94 -39.21
N GLU A 442 -3.47 4.84 -38.58
CA GLU A 442 -2.29 4.76 -37.70
C GLU A 442 -1.00 5.01 -38.48
N ALA A 443 -0.84 4.41 -39.66
CA ALA A 443 0.32 4.69 -40.52
C ALA A 443 0.41 6.17 -40.91
N ASN A 444 -0.72 6.84 -41.15
CA ASN A 444 -0.73 8.28 -41.42
C ASN A 444 -0.41 9.09 -40.16
N GLU A 445 -0.89 8.68 -38.99
CA GLU A 445 -0.60 9.32 -37.71
C GLU A 445 0.89 9.23 -37.37
N VAL A 446 1.49 8.04 -37.50
CA VAL A 446 2.94 7.86 -37.36
C VAL A 446 3.69 8.76 -38.33
N LEU A 447 3.29 8.82 -39.60
CA LEU A 447 3.95 9.69 -40.57
C LEU A 447 3.77 11.20 -40.28
N GLN A 448 2.65 11.59 -39.67
CA GLN A 448 2.31 13.00 -39.39
C GLN A 448 2.94 13.52 -38.09
N PHE A 449 2.99 12.69 -37.05
CA PHE A 449 3.42 13.10 -35.70
C PHE A 449 4.80 12.58 -35.29
N SER A 450 5.43 11.73 -36.10
CA SER A 450 6.82 11.36 -35.86
C SER A 450 7.74 12.55 -36.15
N ALA A 451 8.64 12.85 -35.21
CA ALA A 451 9.63 13.92 -35.31
C ALA A 451 10.74 13.69 -36.37
N ALA A 452 10.54 12.79 -37.32
CA ALA A 452 11.49 12.50 -38.37
C ALA A 452 10.92 12.98 -39.71
N ASP A 453 11.63 13.88 -40.38
CA ASP A 453 11.26 14.36 -41.71
C ASP A 453 11.37 13.20 -42.71
N PHE A 454 10.23 12.79 -43.26
CA PHE A 454 10.17 11.62 -44.12
C PHE A 454 9.91 11.97 -45.59
N PRO A 455 10.70 11.41 -46.53
CA PRO A 455 10.27 11.33 -47.92
C PRO A 455 9.18 10.25 -48.05
N GLU A 456 7.96 10.67 -48.38
CA GLU A 456 6.77 9.84 -48.62
C GLU A 456 6.97 8.88 -49.81
N THR A 457 7.74 7.81 -49.61
CA THR A 457 7.86 6.74 -50.62
C THR A 457 6.81 5.68 -50.35
N TYR A 458 6.00 5.36 -51.37
CA TYR A 458 4.94 4.33 -51.32
C TYR A 458 5.40 3.02 -50.66
N ARG A 459 6.61 2.54 -50.98
CA ARG A 459 7.19 1.31 -50.41
C ARG A 459 7.42 1.38 -48.89
N LYS A 460 7.86 2.52 -48.36
CA LYS A 460 8.08 2.67 -46.91
C LYS A 460 6.75 2.72 -46.15
N LYS A 461 5.74 3.34 -46.76
CA LYS A 461 4.38 3.36 -46.22
C LYS A 461 3.79 1.96 -46.16
N GLU A 462 4.00 1.13 -47.18
CA GLU A 462 3.54 -0.26 -47.21
C GLU A 462 4.26 -1.15 -46.19
N VAL A 463 5.58 -0.98 -46.02
CA VAL A 463 6.34 -1.68 -44.96
C VAL A 463 5.86 -1.27 -43.57
N LEU A 464 5.59 0.02 -43.35
CA LEU A 464 5.03 0.52 -42.08
C LEU A 464 3.66 -0.11 -41.79
N LYS A 465 2.75 -0.12 -42.78
CA LYS A 465 1.44 -0.79 -42.63
C LYS A 465 1.59 -2.27 -42.26
N ASN A 466 2.47 -3.00 -42.94
CA ASN A 466 2.68 -4.42 -42.62
C ASN A 466 3.17 -4.61 -41.18
N ARG A 467 4.02 -3.72 -40.66
CA ARG A 467 4.47 -3.81 -39.27
C ARG A 467 3.40 -3.44 -38.24
N ILE A 468 2.60 -2.42 -38.53
CA ILE A 468 1.42 -2.08 -37.71
C ILE A 468 0.46 -3.27 -37.66
N THR A 469 0.25 -3.97 -38.78
CA THR A 469 -0.63 -5.14 -38.80
C THR A 469 -0.10 -6.30 -37.99
N THR A 470 1.23 -6.49 -37.97
CA THR A 470 1.85 -7.53 -37.12
C THR A 470 1.80 -7.16 -35.65
N GLU A 471 2.02 -5.89 -35.30
CA GLU A 471 1.95 -5.39 -33.93
C GLU A 471 0.52 -5.51 -33.36
N ARG A 472 -0.50 -5.03 -34.09
CA ARG A 472 -1.91 -5.21 -33.72
C ARG A 472 -2.32 -6.67 -33.54
N ARG A 473 -1.73 -7.58 -34.32
CA ARG A 473 -1.96 -9.03 -34.15
C ARG A 473 -1.34 -9.54 -32.84
N GLN A 474 -0.14 -9.07 -32.49
CA GLN A 474 0.50 -9.41 -31.22
C GLN A 474 -0.28 -8.83 -30.03
N GLU A 475 -0.76 -7.59 -30.13
CA GLU A 475 -1.62 -6.97 -29.11
C GLU A 475 -2.91 -7.77 -28.91
N LYS A 476 -3.64 -8.06 -29.99
CA LYS A 476 -4.87 -8.87 -29.93
C LYS A 476 -4.61 -10.26 -29.32
N TYR A 477 -3.48 -10.88 -29.67
CA TYR A 477 -3.10 -12.16 -29.10
C TYR A 477 -2.75 -12.05 -27.60
N ALA A 478 -2.09 -10.97 -27.18
CA ALA A 478 -1.86 -10.69 -25.76
C ALA A 478 -3.19 -10.46 -25.01
N GLU A 479 -4.13 -9.70 -25.57
CA GLU A 479 -5.47 -9.51 -25.02
C GLU A 479 -6.24 -10.84 -24.86
N GLU A 480 -6.14 -11.75 -25.83
CA GLU A 480 -6.75 -13.09 -25.74
C GLU A 480 -6.14 -13.91 -24.59
N ARG A 481 -4.81 -13.79 -24.36
CA ARG A 481 -4.15 -14.43 -23.22
C ARG A 481 -4.56 -13.80 -21.89
N ASP A 482 -4.66 -12.48 -21.83
CA ASP A 482 -5.10 -11.76 -20.64
C ASP A 482 -6.53 -12.12 -20.27
N GLN A 483 -7.44 -12.18 -21.26
CA GLN A 483 -8.82 -12.62 -21.05
C GLN A 483 -8.92 -14.06 -20.52
N TYR A 484 -8.07 -14.96 -21.02
CA TYR A 484 -8.00 -16.34 -20.51
C TYR A 484 -7.46 -16.38 -19.08
N ALA A 485 -6.40 -15.63 -18.78
CA ALA A 485 -5.84 -15.52 -17.44
C ALA A 485 -6.85 -14.92 -16.45
N ASN A 486 -7.61 -13.89 -16.84
CA ASN A 486 -8.71 -13.31 -16.06
C ASN A 486 -9.75 -14.38 -15.71
N TRP A 487 -10.19 -15.14 -16.71
CA TRP A 487 -11.16 -16.22 -16.51
C TRP A 487 -10.64 -17.31 -15.56
N GLN A 488 -9.37 -17.71 -15.71
CA GLN A 488 -8.75 -18.70 -14.84
C GLN A 488 -8.64 -18.20 -13.40
N ALA A 489 -8.06 -17.01 -13.20
CA ALA A 489 -7.87 -16.43 -11.87
C ALA A 489 -9.21 -16.15 -11.18
N GLU A 490 -10.23 -15.70 -11.92
CA GLU A 490 -11.55 -15.50 -11.34
C GLU A 490 -12.18 -16.83 -10.91
N ASN A 491 -12.04 -17.90 -11.69
CA ASN A 491 -12.53 -19.23 -11.27
C ASN A 491 -11.79 -19.75 -10.03
N GLU A 492 -10.46 -19.63 -10.00
CA GLU A 492 -9.66 -19.99 -8.83
C GLU A 492 -10.10 -19.20 -7.59
N MET A 493 -10.42 -17.91 -7.76
CA MET A 493 -10.93 -17.07 -6.69
C MET A 493 -12.32 -17.49 -6.22
N TRP A 494 -13.23 -17.87 -7.12
CA TRP A 494 -14.54 -18.40 -6.75
C TRP A 494 -14.45 -19.74 -6.01
N ASP A 495 -13.55 -20.61 -6.44
CA ASP A 495 -13.26 -21.89 -5.79
C ASP A 495 -12.68 -21.67 -4.38
N LEU A 496 -11.71 -20.75 -4.24
CA LEU A 496 -11.16 -20.32 -2.95
C LEU A 496 -12.25 -19.74 -2.06
N LEU A 497 -13.16 -18.93 -2.60
CA LEU A 497 -14.29 -18.39 -1.85
C LEU A 497 -15.35 -19.43 -1.48
N GLN A 498 -15.28 -20.64 -2.03
CA GLN A 498 -16.27 -21.72 -1.91
C GLN A 498 -17.69 -21.25 -2.29
N LYS A 499 -17.77 -20.31 -3.23
CA LYS A 499 -19.01 -19.67 -3.72
C LYS A 499 -19.14 -19.88 -5.23
N LYS A 500 -20.37 -19.82 -5.74
CA LYS A 500 -20.62 -19.85 -7.19
C LYS A 500 -20.81 -18.43 -7.71
N PRO A 501 -20.30 -18.12 -8.91
CA PRO A 501 -20.53 -16.83 -9.53
C PRO A 501 -22.05 -16.64 -9.78
N PRO A 502 -22.61 -15.44 -9.53
CA PRO A 502 -24.02 -15.15 -9.79
C PRO A 502 -24.43 -15.29 -11.26
N ILE A 503 -23.49 -15.05 -12.19
CA ILE A 503 -23.63 -15.23 -13.63
C ILE A 503 -22.60 -16.27 -14.06
N GLU A 504 -23.01 -17.28 -14.84
CA GLU A 504 -22.07 -18.27 -15.36
C GLU A 504 -21.01 -17.58 -16.23
N LEU A 505 -19.74 -17.70 -15.84
CA LEU A 505 -18.63 -17.11 -16.56
C LEU A 505 -18.52 -17.75 -17.94
N PRO A 506 -18.49 -16.96 -19.04
CA PRO A 506 -18.34 -17.49 -20.37
C PRO A 506 -17.00 -18.23 -20.47
N LYS A 507 -17.02 -19.46 -20.98
CA LYS A 507 -15.79 -20.25 -21.16
C LYS A 507 -14.92 -19.60 -22.23
N VAL A 508 -13.77 -19.07 -21.83
CA VAL A 508 -12.76 -18.56 -22.74
C VAL A 508 -11.89 -19.75 -23.20
N PRO A 509 -11.74 -19.99 -24.51
CA PRO A 509 -10.85 -21.04 -24.99
C PRO A 509 -9.40 -20.71 -24.67
N GLU A 510 -8.60 -21.75 -24.40
CA GLU A 510 -7.16 -21.58 -24.16
C GLU A 510 -6.50 -20.97 -25.41
N PRO A 511 -5.75 -19.87 -25.25
CA PRO A 511 -5.01 -19.28 -26.36
C PRO A 511 -3.99 -20.29 -26.89
N GLY A 512 -3.80 -20.31 -28.21
CA GLY A 512 -2.89 -21.25 -28.87
C GLY A 512 -1.41 -21.11 -28.46
N PRO A 513 -0.48 -21.75 -29.20
CA PRO A 513 0.95 -21.62 -28.91
C PRO A 513 1.43 -20.18 -29.11
N LEU A 514 2.41 -19.75 -28.29
CA LEU A 514 3.04 -18.42 -28.36
C LEU A 514 3.46 -18.09 -29.79
N GLN A 515 2.89 -17.02 -30.33
CA GLN A 515 3.21 -16.53 -31.67
C GLN A 515 4.32 -15.51 -31.61
N ARG A 516 5.52 -15.92 -31.98
CA ARG A 516 6.67 -15.03 -32.02
C ARG A 516 6.80 -14.27 -33.35
N SER A 517 6.90 -12.95 -33.31
CA SER A 517 7.15 -12.10 -34.49
C SER A 517 8.44 -11.29 -34.35
N THR A 518 9.15 -11.18 -35.46
CA THR A 518 10.37 -10.35 -35.58
C THR A 518 10.06 -8.96 -36.11
N MET A 519 8.81 -8.69 -36.47
CA MET A 519 8.38 -7.47 -37.12
C MET A 519 7.73 -6.55 -36.09
N ASP A 520 8.36 -5.39 -35.89
CA ASP A 520 7.97 -4.37 -34.92
C ASP A 520 8.17 -2.99 -35.57
N VAL A 521 7.22 -2.08 -35.34
CA VAL A 521 7.22 -0.69 -35.85
C VAL A 521 8.44 0.07 -35.32
N GLU A 522 8.83 -0.14 -34.06
CA GLU A 522 10.02 0.48 -33.47
C GLU A 522 11.33 -0.01 -34.15
N GLY A 523 11.28 -1.18 -34.80
CA GLY A 523 12.37 -1.70 -35.60
C GLY A 523 12.61 -0.94 -36.91
N ILE A 524 11.66 -0.13 -37.39
CA ILE A 524 11.86 0.83 -38.49
C ILE A 524 12.26 2.18 -37.90
N PHE A 525 11.59 2.56 -36.81
CA PHE A 525 11.69 3.88 -36.21
C PHE A 525 11.94 3.74 -34.69
N PRO A 526 13.19 3.79 -34.21
CA PRO A 526 13.49 3.73 -32.77
C PRO A 526 13.14 5.06 -32.08
N ILE A 527 11.87 5.45 -32.17
CA ILE A 527 11.26 6.62 -31.54
C ILE A 527 10.86 6.17 -30.13
N GLY A 528 11.77 6.32 -29.16
CA GLY A 528 11.43 6.11 -27.75
C GLY A 528 12.35 5.20 -26.97
N ARG A 529 13.02 4.20 -27.58
CA ARG A 529 13.82 3.21 -26.82
C ARG A 529 14.83 3.80 -25.84
N ASP A 530 15.44 4.93 -26.20
CA ASP A 530 16.44 5.63 -25.39
C ASP A 530 16.03 7.06 -25.06
N TRP A 531 14.71 7.35 -24.96
CA TRP A 531 14.23 8.71 -24.66
C TRP A 531 14.91 9.29 -23.40
N ARG A 532 15.16 8.46 -22.39
CA ARG A 532 15.88 8.84 -21.15
C ARG A 532 17.33 9.30 -21.34
N THR A 533 17.97 8.91 -22.44
CA THR A 533 19.32 9.37 -22.79
C THR A 533 19.29 10.62 -23.66
N LYS A 534 18.18 10.85 -24.37
CA LYS A 534 18.00 11.95 -25.33
C LYS A 534 17.41 13.20 -24.67
N ILE A 535 16.63 13.06 -23.60
CA ILE A 535 16.01 14.20 -22.90
C ILE A 535 16.93 14.74 -21.81
N LYS A 536 17.21 16.05 -21.85
CA LYS A 536 18.06 16.77 -20.87
C LYS A 536 17.34 17.06 -19.55
N TYR A 537 16.03 17.20 -19.59
CA TYR A 537 15.19 17.45 -18.42
C TYR A 537 14.63 16.13 -17.87
N ARG A 538 14.81 15.91 -16.57
CA ARG A 538 14.20 14.78 -15.83
C ARG A 538 13.42 15.37 -14.67
N SER A 539 12.16 15.00 -14.54
CA SER A 539 11.32 15.42 -13.42
C SER A 539 11.84 14.87 -12.09
N GLU A 540 11.54 15.57 -11.00
CA GLU A 540 12.07 15.25 -9.65
C GLU A 540 11.72 13.83 -9.18
N TRP A 541 10.58 13.28 -9.62
CA TRP A 541 10.15 11.90 -9.32
C TRP A 541 10.89 10.82 -10.11
N GLU A 542 11.64 11.19 -11.16
CA GLU A 542 12.51 10.27 -11.93
C GLU A 542 13.96 10.28 -11.43
N GLN A 543 14.28 11.19 -10.49
CA GLN A 543 15.60 11.32 -9.87
C GLN A 543 15.65 10.72 -8.45
N LEU A 544 14.50 10.27 -7.92
CA LEU A 544 14.39 9.67 -6.59
C LEU A 544 14.72 8.18 -6.59
#